data_AF-A0A6I4TFW8-F1
#
_entry.id   AF-A0A6I4TFW8-F1
#
_cell.length_a   1.000
_cell.length_b   1.000
_cell.length_c   1.000
_cell.angle_alpha   90.00
_cell.angle_beta   90.00
_cell.angle_gamma   90.00
#
_symmetry.space_group_name_H-M   'P 1'
#
loop_
_entity.id
_entity.type
_entity.pdbx_description
1 polymer ?
#
loop_
_entity_poly.entity_id
_entity_poly.type
_entity_poly.pdbx_seq_one_letter_code
_entity_poly.pdbx_strand_id
1 'polypeptide(L)' 'MYTCICNAIRETDLRATARRVSGDAEACYAALGKRPNCGACLDEADAIIFEEREMAFEPAGRS' A
#
# COMPACT_ATOMS: atom_id res chain seq x y z
N MET A 1 9.96 5.16 4.02
CA MET A 1 10.99 4.09 3.94
C MET A 1 10.76 3.24 2.69
N TYR A 2 11.68 2.36 2.28
CA TYR A 2 11.37 1.34 1.25
C TYR A 2 10.64 0.18 1.91
N THR A 3 9.44 -0.13 1.44
CA THR A 3 8.68 -1.32 1.87
C THR A 3 9.08 -2.53 1.04
N CYS A 4 9.34 -2.34 -0.28
CA CYS A 4 9.85 -3.41 -1.14
C CYS A 4 11.22 -3.05 -1.71
N ILE A 5 12.26 -3.77 -1.29
CA ILE A 5 13.61 -3.59 -1.81
C ILE A 5 13.73 -4.13 -3.24
N CYS A 6 13.10 -5.27 -3.54
CA CYS A 6 13.19 -5.89 -4.87
C CYS A 6 12.63 -5.01 -5.99
N ASN A 7 11.54 -4.29 -5.72
CA ASN A 7 10.85 -3.46 -6.71
C ASN A 7 11.11 -1.96 -6.51
N ALA A 8 11.93 -1.58 -5.53
CA ALA A 8 12.15 -0.20 -5.11
C ALA A 8 10.84 0.58 -4.85
N ILE A 9 9.89 -0.03 -4.14
CA ILE A 9 8.61 0.58 -3.78
C ILE A 9 8.73 1.19 -2.39
N ARG A 10 8.43 2.48 -2.28
CA ARG A 10 8.40 3.19 -1.00
C ARG A 10 7.03 3.07 -0.35
N GLU A 11 7.00 3.16 0.96
CA GLU A 11 5.74 3.27 1.72
C GLU A 11 4.85 4.39 1.18
N THR A 12 5.43 5.53 0.80
CA THR A 12 4.70 6.66 0.20
C THR A 12 4.03 6.28 -1.11
N ASP A 13 4.65 5.42 -1.92
CA ASP A 13 4.08 4.94 -3.18
C ASP A 13 2.90 4.00 -2.91
N LEU A 14 3.03 3.12 -1.90
CA LEU A 14 1.94 2.25 -1.45
C LEU A 14 0.77 3.06 -0.91
N ARG A 15 0.99 4.00 0.00
CA ARG A 15 -0.06 4.86 0.56
C ARG A 15 -0.77 5.65 -0.53
N ALA A 16 -0.03 6.23 -1.48
CA ALA A 16 -0.62 6.96 -2.60
C ALA A 16 -1.45 6.06 -3.54
N THR A 17 -1.07 4.80 -3.70
CA THR A 17 -1.77 3.81 -4.53
C THR A 17 -3.01 3.26 -3.80
N ALA A 18 -2.91 2.98 -2.50
CA ALA A 18 -3.97 2.47 -1.65
C ALA A 18 -5.24 3.34 -1.66
N ARG A 19 -5.08 4.65 -1.83
CA ARG A 19 -6.19 5.64 -1.95
C ARG A 19 -6.93 5.57 -3.28
N ARG A 20 -6.35 4.99 -4.33
CA ARG A 20 -6.88 5.02 -5.71
C ARG A 20 -7.24 3.64 -6.24
N VAL A 21 -6.69 2.59 -5.65
CA VAL A 21 -6.80 1.21 -6.08
C VAL A 21 -7.41 0.42 -4.94
N SER A 22 -8.42 -0.39 -5.23
CA SER A 22 -8.98 -1.38 -4.30
C SER A 22 -8.19 -2.69 -4.37
N GLY A 23 -8.26 -3.51 -3.32
CA GLY A 23 -7.57 -4.81 -3.27
C GLY A 23 -6.33 -4.79 -2.37
N ASP A 24 -5.53 -5.83 -2.46
CA ASP A 24 -4.37 -6.10 -1.62
C ASP A 24 -3.07 -5.45 -2.14
N ALA A 25 -1.96 -5.81 -1.51
CA ALA A 25 -0.62 -5.44 -1.93
C ALA A 25 -0.33 -5.81 -3.38
N GLU A 26 -0.76 -6.99 -3.86
CA GLU A 26 -0.51 -7.39 -5.25
C GLU A 26 -1.24 -6.49 -6.23
N ALA A 27 -2.50 -6.12 -5.93
CA ALA A 27 -3.27 -5.16 -6.73
C ALA A 27 -2.59 -3.78 -6.78
N CYS A 28 -2.06 -3.30 -5.64
CA CYS A 28 -1.30 -2.06 -5.58
C CYS A 28 0.01 -2.15 -6.37
N TYR A 29 0.72 -3.28 -6.31
CA TYR A 29 1.95 -3.49 -7.09
C TYR A 29 1.64 -3.50 -8.59
N ALA A 30 0.56 -4.17 -8.99
CA ALA A 30 0.12 -4.19 -10.38
C ALA A 30 -0.21 -2.78 -10.91
N ALA A 31 -0.86 -1.95 -10.10
CA ALA A 31 -1.13 -0.55 -10.45
C ALA A 31 0.15 0.31 -10.59
N LEU A 32 1.22 -0.06 -9.89
CA LEU A 32 2.56 0.52 -10.04
C LEU A 32 3.36 -0.10 -11.21
N GLY A 33 2.75 -1.00 -11.99
CA GLY A 33 3.41 -1.69 -13.10
C GLY A 33 4.44 -2.73 -12.64
N LYS A 34 4.27 -3.30 -11.44
CA LYS A 34 5.17 -4.26 -10.81
C LYS A 34 4.45 -5.57 -10.50
N ARG A 35 5.24 -6.63 -10.29
CA ARG A 35 4.80 -7.89 -9.67
C ARG A 35 5.69 -8.18 -8.46
N PRO A 36 5.18 -8.81 -7.39
CA PRO A 36 6.02 -9.26 -6.28
C PRO A 36 7.14 -10.19 -6.79
N ASN A 37 8.36 -10.02 -6.28
CA ASN A 37 9.51 -10.87 -6.63
C ASN A 37 9.74 -11.96 -5.56
N CYS A 38 10.19 -11.56 -4.36
CA CYS A 38 10.38 -12.49 -3.25
C CYS A 38 9.15 -12.65 -2.33
N GLY A 39 8.18 -11.74 -2.42
CA GLY A 39 6.96 -11.76 -1.60
C GLY A 39 7.14 -11.39 -0.12
N ALA A 40 8.36 -11.28 0.39
CA ALA A 40 8.63 -11.10 1.82
C ALA A 40 8.06 -9.79 2.43
N CYS A 41 7.77 -8.79 1.59
CA CYS A 41 7.21 -7.51 2.02
C CYS A 41 5.68 -7.43 1.89
N LEU A 42 4.99 -8.49 1.43
CA LEU A 42 3.56 -8.44 1.14
C LEU A 42 2.73 -8.20 2.41
N ASP A 43 3.02 -8.92 3.49
CA ASP A 43 2.29 -8.76 4.76
C ASP A 43 2.40 -7.32 5.32
N GLU A 44 3.60 -6.74 5.27
CA GLU A 44 3.82 -5.35 5.69
C GLU A 44 3.15 -4.35 4.73
N ALA A 45 3.22 -4.61 3.42
CA ALA A 45 2.56 -3.78 2.43
C ALA A 45 1.03 -3.78 2.61
N ASP A 46 0.43 -4.93 2.90
CA ASP A 46 -1.00 -5.04 3.21
C ASP A 46 -1.37 -4.28 4.47
N ALA A 47 -0.56 -4.35 5.53
CA ALA A 47 -0.78 -3.57 6.75
C ALA A 47 -0.77 -2.05 6.45
N ILE A 48 0.22 -1.57 5.70
CA ILE A 48 0.31 -0.15 5.29
C ILE A 48 -0.91 0.27 4.46
N ILE A 49 -1.34 -0.56 3.51
CA ILE A 49 -2.50 -0.30 2.65
C ILE A 49 -3.78 -0.24 3.48
N PHE A 50 -3.95 -1.17 4.42
CA PHE A 50 -5.10 -1.21 5.31
C PHE A 50 -5.14 0.04 6.21
N GLU A 51 -4.05 0.34 6.92
CA GLU A 51 -3.93 1.53 7.76
C GLU A 51 -4.24 2.81 7.00
N GLU A 52 -3.71 2.96 5.78
CA GLU A 52 -3.94 4.14 4.96
C GLU A 52 -5.41 4.32 4.61
N ARG A 53 -6.11 3.23 4.30
CA ARG A 53 -7.54 3.27 3.96
C ARG A 53 -8.39 3.55 5.19
N GLU A 54 -8.08 2.95 6.34
CA GLU A 54 -8.77 3.23 7.60
C GLU A 54 -8.60 4.69 8.03
N MET A 55 -7.38 5.24 7.93
CA MET A 55 -7.14 6.66 8.25
C MET A 55 -7.77 7.62 7.22
N ALA A 56 -7.88 7.22 5.95
CA ALA A 56 -8.64 7.99 4.97
C ALA A 56 -10.16 7.96 5.25
N PHE A 57 -10.63 7.01 6.07
CA PHE A 57 -12.01 6.83 6.51
C PHE A 57 -12.32 7.53 7.85
N GLU A 58 -11.58 8.57 8.27
CA GLU A 58 -12.03 9.40 9.38
C GLU A 58 -13.32 10.16 8.99
N PRO A 59 -14.50 9.84 9.59
CA PRO A 59 -15.66 10.69 9.41
C PRO A 59 -15.34 12.07 9.99
N ALA A 60 -15.75 13.13 9.30
CA ALA A 60 -15.47 14.53 9.63
C ALA A 60 -16.17 15.01 10.93
N GLY A 61 -16.00 14.32 12.05
CA GLY A 61 -16.80 14.50 13.26
C GLY A 61 -16.13 14.01 14.54
N ARG A 62 -14.85 14.32 14.73
CA ARG A 62 -14.24 14.34 16.07
C ARG A 62 -13.49 15.66 16.27
N SER A 63 -14.26 16.71 16.52
CA SER A 63 -13.84 17.96 17.15
C SER A 63 -14.70 18.21 18.37
#